data_AF-A0A7Z9BZJ7-F1
#
_entry.id   AF-A0A7Z9BZJ7-F1
#
_cell.length_a   1.000
_cell.length_b   1.000
_cell.length_c   1.000
_cell.angle_alpha   90.00
_cell.angle_beta   90.00
_cell.angle_gamma   90.00
#
_symmetry.space_group_name_H-M   'P 1'
#
loop_
_entity.id
_entity.type
_entity.pdbx_description
1 polymer ?
#
loop_
_entity_poly.entity_id
_entity_poly.type
_entity_poly.pdbx_seq_one_letter_code
_entity_poly.pdbx_strand_id
1 'polypeptide(L)' 'MLYFINRGDCTEFAPGDIADPVYGQLLRIAISEGVEVLPCRFEVNPEGIKYLGLASVVVL' A
#
# COMPACT_ATOMS: atom_id res chain seq x y z
N MET A 1 1.47 9.30 -2.50
CA MET A 1 0.82 8.20 -3.22
C MET A 1 -0.15 7.47 -2.29
N LEU A 2 -1.43 7.42 -2.65
CA LEU A 2 -2.50 6.81 -1.86
C LEU A 2 -2.88 5.45 -2.45
N TYR A 3 -2.93 4.41 -1.61
CA TYR A 3 -3.37 3.07 -2.00
C TYR A 3 -4.57 2.62 -1.17
N PHE A 4 -5.50 1.95 -1.83
CA PHE A 4 -6.66 1.34 -1.19
C PHE A 4 -6.46 -0.17 -1.12
N ILE A 5 -6.30 -0.68 0.10
CA ILE A 5 -6.11 -2.09 0.38
C ILE A 5 -7.45 -2.65 0.86
N ASN A 6 -8.18 -3.30 -0.04
CA ASN A 6 -9.50 -3.92 0.23
C ASN A 6 -9.37 -5.31 0.88
N ARG A 7 -8.31 -5.52 1.66
CA ARG A 7 -8.01 -6.76 2.37
C ARG A 7 -7.68 -6.39 3.81
N GLY A 8 -8.65 -6.52 4.71
CA GLY A 8 -8.56 -6.01 6.08
C GLY A 8 -7.45 -6.65 6.91
N ASP A 9 -7.06 -7.88 6.57
CA ASP A 9 -5.97 -8.67 7.17
C ASP A 9 -4.57 -8.29 6.65
N CYS A 10 -4.44 -7.43 5.63
CA CYS A 10 -3.15 -6.87 5.25
C CYS A 10 -2.62 -5.90 6.30
N THR A 11 -1.52 -6.22 6.97
CA THR A 11 -0.82 -5.27 7.87
C THR A 11 0.38 -4.59 7.23
N GLU A 12 0.84 -5.07 6.08
CA GLU A 12 2.04 -4.60 5.38
C GLU A 12 1.76 -4.25 3.92
N PHE A 13 2.56 -3.33 3.39
CA PHE A 13 2.51 -2.89 1.99
C PHE A 13 3.92 -2.79 1.41
N ALA A 14 4.12 -3.41 0.26
CA ALA A 14 5.35 -3.34 -0.54
C ALA A 14 4.99 -3.38 -2.04
N PRO A 15 5.84 -2.83 -2.93
CA PRO A 15 5.65 -3.02 -4.36
C PRO A 15 5.79 -4.49 -4.76
N GLY A 16 5.01 -4.92 -5.74
CA GLY A 16 5.08 -6.29 -6.27
C GLY A 16 6.20 -6.45 -7.29
N ASP A 17 7.46 -6.52 -6.84
CA ASP A 17 8.64 -6.51 -7.74
C ASP A 17 8.66 -7.68 -8.75
N ILE A 18 8.07 -8.82 -8.41
CA ILE A 18 7.95 -9.97 -9.33
C ILE A 18 7.01 -9.63 -10.50
N ALA A 19 5.93 -8.89 -10.21
CA ALA A 19 4.92 -8.53 -11.19
C ALA A 19 5.35 -7.32 -12.03
N ASP A 20 5.94 -6.31 -11.39
CA ASP A 20 6.46 -5.12 -12.05
C ASP A 20 7.71 -4.59 -11.32
N PRO A 21 8.92 -5.00 -11.74
CA PRO A 21 10.16 -4.57 -11.11
C PRO A 21 10.47 -3.08 -11.36
N VAL A 22 10.00 -2.52 -12.47
CA VAL A 22 10.26 -1.11 -12.81
C VAL A 22 9.42 -0.21 -11.91
N TYR A 23 8.15 -0.54 -11.72
CA TYR A 23 7.30 0.17 -10.77
C TYR A 23 7.87 0.10 -9.36
N GLY A 24 8.32 -1.09 -8.94
CA GLY A 24 8.95 -1.24 -7.64
C GLY A 24 10.15 -0.32 -7.46
N GLN A 25 11.05 -0.25 -8.45
CA GLN A 25 12.20 0.65 -8.40
C GLN A 25 11.76 2.13 -8.31
N LEU A 26 10.82 2.54 -9.14
CA LEU A 26 10.35 3.93 -9.19
C LEU A 26 9.62 4.34 -7.91
N LEU A 27 8.85 3.45 -7.30
CA LEU A 27 8.19 3.74 -6.02
C LEU A 27 9.22 3.98 -4.91
N ARG A 28 10.28 3.18 -4.85
CA ARG A 28 11.38 3.39 -3.88
C ARG A 28 12.08 4.72 -4.09
N ILE A 29 12.38 5.08 -5.34
CA ILE A 29 12.95 6.39 -5.68
C ILE A 29 12.00 7.51 -5.27
N ALA A 30 10.70 7.39 -5.57
CA ALA A 30 9.73 8.41 -5.20
C ALA A 30 9.68 8.62 -3.68
N ILE A 31 9.70 7.54 -2.89
CA ILE A 31 9.76 7.61 -1.43
C ILE A 31 11.04 8.32 -0.96
N SER A 32 12.21 8.00 -1.55
CA SER A 32 13.47 8.67 -1.18
C SER A 32 13.48 10.16 -1.53
N GLU A 33 12.75 10.57 -2.56
CA GLU A 33 12.56 11.97 -2.95
C GLU A 33 11.43 12.67 -2.16
N GLY A 34 10.87 12.03 -1.13
CA GLY A 34 9.91 12.64 -0.20
C GLY A 34 8.44 12.43 -0.54
N VAL A 35 8.11 11.54 -1.49
CA VAL A 35 6.72 11.15 -1.71
C VAL A 35 6.20 10.35 -0.53
N GLU A 36 5.20 10.90 0.16
CA GLU A 36 4.47 10.20 1.22
C GLU A 36 3.66 9.04 0.66
N VAL A 37 3.68 7.88 1.32
CA VAL A 37 2.90 6.69 0.93
C VAL A 37 1.86 6.38 1.99
N LEU A 38 0.59 6.33 1.57
CA LEU A 38 -0.57 6.09 2.43
C LEU A 38 -1.25 4.77 2.01
N PRO A 39 -0.84 3.62 2.57
CA PRO A 39 -1.45 2.33 2.30
C PRO A 39 -2.68 2.12 3.19
N CYS A 40 -3.80 2.72 2.81
CA CYS A 40 -5.05 2.71 3.57
C CYS A 40 -5.72 1.35 3.50
N ARG A 41 -5.96 0.75 4.67
CA ARG A 41 -6.62 -0.54 4.82
C ARG A 41 -8.13 -0.38 4.97
N PHE A 42 -8.86 -1.28 4.35
CA PHE A 42 -10.31 -1.32 4.43
C PHE A 42 -10.81 -2.74 4.69
N GLU A 43 -11.79 -2.85 5.58
CA GLU A 43 -12.70 -3.99 5.64
C GLU A 43 -13.84 -3.73 4.67
N VAL A 44 -14.10 -4.69 3.79
CA VAL A 44 -15.17 -4.63 2.78
C VAL A 44 -16.10 -5.82 3.01
N ASN A 45 -17.38 -5.53 3.23
CA ASN A 45 -18.44 -6.52 3.39
C ASN A 45 -19.73 -6.03 2.71
N PRO A 46 -20.79 -6.87 2.61
CA PRO A 46 -22.06 -6.45 2.01
C PRO A 46 -22.71 -5.24 2.69
N GLU A 47 -22.44 -4.99 3.97
CA GLU A 47 -22.98 -3.88 4.75
C GLU A 47 -22.24 -2.56 4.48
N GLY A 48 -21.01 -2.61 3.96
CA GLY A 48 -20.27 -1.44 3.51
C GLY A 48 -18.74 -1.56 3.57
N ILE A 49 -18.09 -0.40 3.66
CA ILE A 49 -16.63 -0.25 3.67
C ILE A 49 -16.22 0.50 4.94
N LYS A 50 -15.28 -0.06 5.70
CA LYS A 50 -14.76 0.52 6.93
C LYS A 50 -13.26 0.76 6.83
N TYR A 51 -12.81 1.98 7.10
CA TYR A 51 -11.39 2.32 7.18
C TYR A 51 -10.76 1.74 8.46
N LEU A 52 -9.63 1.07 8.31
CA LEU A 52 -8.92 0.37 9.38
C LEU A 52 -7.60 1.03 9.79
N GLY A 53 -7.19 2.13 9.12
CA GLY A 53 -5.89 2.75 9.32
C GLY A 53 -4.89 2.41 8.22
N LEU A 54 -3.62 2.74 8.46
CA LEU A 54 -2.52 2.50 7.51
C LEU A 54 -1.87 1.13 7.76
N ALA A 55 -1.47 0.45 6.68
CA ALA A 55 -0.51 -0.64 6.75
C ALA A 55 0.91 -0.09 6.94
N SER A 56 1.82 -0.92 7.45
CA SER A 56 3.24 -0.61 7.49
C SER A 56 3.83 -0.71 6.08
N VAL A 57 4.50 0.35 5.63
CA VAL A 57 5.29 0.28 4.39
C VAL A 57 6.56 -0.52 4.69
N VAL A 58 6.75 -1.63 3.98
CA VAL A 58 7.95 -2.47 4.09
C VAL A 58 8.76 -2.28 2.82
N VAL A 59 9.84 -1.51 2.92
CA VAL A 59 10.73 -1.20 1.80
C VAL A 59 11.92 -2.16 1.87
N LEU A 60 11.84 -3.28 1.15
CA LEU A 60 12.98 -4.17 0.89
C LEU A 60 13.74 -3.71 -0.36
#